data_AF-A0A8C7ZJB1-F1
#
_entry.id   AF-A0A8C7ZJB1-F1
#
_cell.length_a   1.000
_cell.length_b   1.000
_cell.length_c   1.000
_cell.angle_alpha   90.00
_cell.angle_beta   90.00
_cell.angle_gamma   90.00
#
_symmetry.space_group_name_H-M   'P 1'
#
loop_
_entity.id
_entity.type
_entity.pdbx_description
1 polymer ?
#
loop_
_entity_poly.entity_id
_entity_poly.type
_entity_poly.pdbx_seq_one_letter_code
_entity_poly.pdbx_strand_id
1 'polypeptide(L)'
;MQDNKTFLSMINAVLHTDAFYFATTYDLTHTLQRLANTSPDFQDTSLLERVSPDICRTHGTIISIKSSCINGKKFEWSIISRRSCFRAGVRYYVRGIDVDGHAANFVETEQIVQYGGSKASFVQTRGSIPFFWSQRPNLKYKPKPQISKAGNHLDGLQRHFDSQVLLYGRQVVLNLVRCSELQLSLYIFYRMEVQRLTGPLHDLDLPFQSILGCLCFMSGRPIRHPFKPPGLKR
;
A
#
# COMPACT_ATOMS: atom_id res chain seq x y z
N MET A 1 7.51 -10.66 36.49
CA MET A 1 6.73 -11.83 35.99
C MET A 1 5.38 -11.42 35.40
N GLN A 2 4.65 -10.46 36.00
CA GLN A 2 3.34 -10.02 35.48
C GLN A 2 3.44 -9.38 34.09
N ASP A 3 4.45 -8.54 33.86
CA ASP A 3 4.64 -7.88 32.56
C ASP A 3 4.92 -8.87 31.42
N ASN A 4 5.64 -9.96 31.69
CA ASN A 4 5.85 -11.03 30.71
C ASN A 4 4.54 -11.72 30.34
N LYS A 5 3.64 -11.94 31.31
CA LYS A 5 2.31 -12.51 31.03
C LYS A 5 1.48 -11.57 30.15
N THR A 6 1.54 -10.26 30.42
CA THR A 6 0.89 -9.23 29.59
C THR A 6 1.48 -9.18 28.19
N PHE A 7 2.79 -9.28 28.04
CA PHE A 7 3.46 -9.29 26.74
C PHE A 7 3.07 -10.53 25.92
N LEU A 8 3.09 -11.71 26.54
CA LEU A 8 2.67 -12.96 25.91
C LEU A 8 1.19 -12.93 25.52
N SER A 9 0.31 -12.34 26.33
CA SER A 9 -1.10 -12.21 25.98
C SER A 9 -1.31 -11.26 24.79
N MET A 10 -0.54 -10.16 24.70
CA MET A 10 -0.58 -9.26 23.55
C MET A 10 -0.08 -9.94 22.26
N ILE A 11 1.03 -10.68 22.32
CA ILE A 11 1.53 -11.45 21.17
C ILE A 11 0.51 -12.48 20.73
N ASN A 12 -0.04 -13.26 21.67
CA ASN A 12 -1.05 -14.25 21.33
C ASN A 12 -2.28 -13.61 20.70
N ALA A 13 -2.75 -12.46 21.20
CA ALA A 13 -3.87 -11.75 20.58
C ALA A 13 -3.57 -11.35 19.12
N VAL A 14 -2.35 -10.90 18.83
CA VAL A 14 -1.93 -10.57 17.46
C VAL A 14 -1.87 -11.83 16.59
N LEU A 15 -1.28 -12.93 17.07
CA LEU A 15 -1.16 -14.18 16.32
C LEU A 15 -2.52 -14.86 16.06
N HIS A 16 -3.50 -14.67 16.95
CA HIS A 16 -4.87 -15.15 16.76
C HIS A 16 -5.73 -14.21 15.90
N THR A 17 -5.18 -13.07 15.45
CA THR A 17 -5.91 -12.20 14.53
C THR A 17 -5.85 -12.76 13.11
N ASP A 18 -7.01 -12.94 12.48
CA ASP A 18 -7.13 -13.40 11.10
C ASP A 18 -6.57 -12.36 10.11
N ALA A 19 -5.31 -12.48 9.70
CA ALA A 19 -4.73 -11.67 8.60
C ALA A 19 -3.30 -12.07 8.17
N PHE A 20 -2.71 -13.16 8.67
CA PHE A 20 -1.35 -13.54 8.30
C PHE A 20 -1.38 -14.66 7.25
N TYR A 21 -0.88 -14.35 6.06
CA TYR A 21 -0.76 -15.30 4.96
C TYR A 21 0.70 -15.44 4.57
N PHE A 22 1.13 -16.68 4.36
CA PHE A 22 2.43 -17.00 3.79
C PHE A 22 2.25 -18.05 2.70
N ALA A 23 3.21 -18.14 1.80
CA ALA A 23 3.28 -19.18 0.78
C ALA A 23 4.72 -19.66 0.66
N THR A 24 4.89 -20.96 0.48
CA THR A 24 6.20 -21.61 0.37
C THR A 24 6.72 -21.64 -1.06
N THR A 25 5.86 -21.39 -2.03
CA THR A 25 6.16 -21.46 -3.47
C THR A 25 5.91 -20.15 -4.20
N TYR A 26 5.36 -19.15 -3.51
CA TYR A 26 5.00 -17.87 -4.08
C TYR A 26 5.42 -16.73 -3.17
N ASP A 27 6.07 -15.71 -3.72
CA ASP A 27 6.43 -14.52 -2.98
C ASP A 27 5.21 -13.60 -2.82
N LEU A 28 4.61 -13.61 -1.62
CA LEU A 28 3.49 -12.74 -1.26
C LEU A 28 3.93 -11.32 -0.88
N THR A 29 5.23 -11.06 -0.72
CA THR A 29 5.75 -9.75 -0.30
C THR A 29 5.91 -8.79 -1.48
N HIS A 30 6.27 -9.32 -2.65
CA HIS A 30 6.40 -8.55 -3.89
C HIS A 30 5.18 -8.73 -4.80
N THR A 31 4.82 -7.68 -5.54
CA THR A 31 3.85 -7.78 -6.63
C THR A 31 4.48 -8.49 -7.82
N LEU A 32 3.66 -9.13 -8.66
CA LEU A 32 4.13 -9.66 -9.94
C LEU A 32 4.76 -8.56 -10.82
N GLN A 33 4.25 -7.34 -10.70
CA GLN A 33 4.81 -6.19 -11.41
C GLN A 33 6.22 -5.83 -10.96
N ARG A 34 6.51 -5.90 -9.65
CA ARG A 34 7.87 -5.67 -9.15
C ARG A 34 8.79 -6.80 -9.53
N LEU A 35 8.36 -8.05 -9.34
CA LEU A 35 9.16 -9.23 -9.67
C LEU A 35 9.54 -9.26 -11.16
N ALA A 36 8.67 -8.79 -12.06
CA ALA A 36 8.99 -8.69 -13.48
C ALA A 36 10.08 -7.64 -13.79
N ASN A 37 10.27 -6.64 -12.92
CA ASN A 37 11.26 -5.58 -13.08
C ASN A 37 12.56 -5.85 -12.31
N THR A 38 12.64 -6.90 -11.48
CA THR A 38 13.85 -7.27 -10.75
C THR A 38 14.80 -8.10 -11.60
N SER A 39 16.11 -8.04 -11.28
CA SER A 39 17.14 -8.81 -11.98
C SER A 39 16.86 -10.33 -11.91
N PRO A 40 17.31 -11.11 -12.91
CA PRO A 40 17.22 -12.57 -12.87
C PRO A 40 17.86 -13.16 -11.60
N ASP A 41 19.01 -12.63 -11.19
CA ASP A 41 19.70 -13.08 -9.97
C ASP A 41 18.81 -12.94 -8.72
N PHE A 42 18.03 -11.86 -8.62
CA PHE A 42 17.07 -11.68 -7.54
C PHE A 42 15.92 -12.70 -7.64
N GLN A 43 15.47 -13.00 -8.85
CA GLN A 43 14.44 -14.01 -9.11
C GLN A 43 14.92 -15.45 -8.90
N ASP A 44 16.21 -15.67 -8.69
CA ASP A 44 16.78 -16.99 -8.37
C ASP A 44 17.11 -17.16 -6.89
N THR A 45 17.20 -16.07 -6.12
CA THR A 45 17.39 -16.15 -4.66
C THR A 45 16.25 -16.90 -3.96
N SER A 46 16.53 -17.54 -2.83
CA SER A 46 15.48 -18.28 -2.11
C SER A 46 14.37 -17.35 -1.61
N LEU A 47 13.14 -17.83 -1.41
CA LEU A 47 12.09 -17.01 -0.82
C LEU A 47 12.50 -16.47 0.56
N LEU A 48 13.28 -17.22 1.33
CA LEU A 48 13.78 -16.76 2.62
C LEU A 48 14.76 -15.57 2.49
N GLU A 49 15.57 -15.53 1.44
CA GLU A 49 16.50 -14.43 1.18
C GLU A 49 15.84 -13.23 0.50
N ARG A 50 14.87 -13.48 -0.41
CA ARG A 50 14.04 -12.41 -1.00
C ARG A 50 13.23 -11.70 0.03
N VAL A 51 12.74 -12.48 0.99
CA VAL A 51 12.10 -11.89 2.12
C VAL A 51 13.18 -11.39 3.05
N SER A 52 13.58 -10.14 2.82
CA SER A 52 14.37 -9.33 3.74
C SER A 52 13.95 -9.61 5.20
N PRO A 53 14.86 -9.56 6.20
CA PRO A 53 14.57 -9.80 7.64
C PRO A 53 13.40 -8.96 8.19
N ASP A 54 13.07 -7.95 7.42
CA ASP A 54 11.84 -7.21 7.29
C ASP A 54 10.57 -8.02 6.90
N ILE A 55 10.51 -9.35 7.00
CA ILE A 55 9.27 -10.14 6.82
C ILE A 55 8.17 -9.72 7.81
N CYS A 56 8.56 -8.98 8.85
CA CYS A 56 7.68 -8.21 9.74
C CYS A 56 7.04 -6.97 9.08
N ARG A 57 7.23 -6.75 7.76
CA ARG A 57 6.81 -5.54 7.03
C ARG A 57 5.44 -5.56 6.38
N THR A 58 4.72 -6.68 6.40
CA THR A 58 3.29 -6.71 6.05
C THR A 58 2.41 -6.94 7.27
N HIS A 59 1.81 -5.86 7.78
CA HIS A 59 0.89 -5.87 8.92
C HIS A 59 -0.51 -6.29 8.45
N GLY A 60 -0.63 -7.56 8.09
CA GLY A 60 -1.84 -8.13 7.50
C GLY A 60 -1.76 -8.19 5.98
N THR A 61 -1.89 -9.41 5.46
CA THR A 61 -2.14 -9.70 4.06
C THR A 61 -3.57 -10.24 3.96
N ILE A 62 -4.30 -9.94 2.91
CA ILE A 62 -5.59 -10.59 2.65
C ILE A 62 -5.53 -11.15 1.24
N ILE A 63 -5.84 -12.43 1.12
CA ILE A 63 -5.83 -13.15 -0.15
C ILE A 63 -7.22 -13.73 -0.37
N SER A 64 -7.78 -13.47 -1.55
CA SER A 64 -8.96 -14.18 -2.02
C SER A 64 -8.71 -14.66 -3.45
N ILE A 65 -8.85 -15.95 -3.66
CA ILE A 65 -8.68 -16.61 -4.95
C ILE A 65 -10.04 -17.19 -5.34
N LYS A 66 -10.52 -16.87 -6.53
CA LYS A 66 -11.78 -17.37 -7.07
C LYS A 66 -11.58 -17.86 -8.50
N SER A 67 -12.12 -19.04 -8.79
CA SER A 67 -12.30 -19.47 -10.18
C SER A 67 -13.60 -18.88 -10.74
N SER A 68 -13.57 -18.42 -11.98
CA SER A 68 -14.71 -17.78 -12.64
C SER A 68 -14.72 -18.09 -14.12
N CYS A 69 -15.87 -17.84 -14.78
CA CYS A 69 -16.05 -18.11 -16.20
C CYS A 69 -16.73 -16.92 -16.85
N ILE A 70 -16.14 -16.41 -17.95
CA ILE A 70 -16.73 -15.37 -18.79
C ILE A 70 -16.73 -15.88 -20.22
N ASN A 71 -17.88 -15.84 -20.91
CA ASN A 71 -18.02 -16.29 -22.30
C ASN A 71 -17.47 -17.72 -22.54
N GLY A 72 -17.73 -18.65 -21.62
CA GLY A 72 -17.24 -20.03 -21.68
C GLY A 72 -15.76 -20.22 -21.35
N LYS A 73 -15.01 -19.13 -21.11
CA LYS A 73 -13.58 -19.17 -20.76
C LYS A 73 -13.41 -19.15 -19.24
N LYS A 74 -12.92 -20.26 -18.68
CA LYS A 74 -12.59 -20.37 -17.25
C LYS A 74 -11.24 -19.70 -16.97
N PHE A 75 -11.21 -18.83 -15.96
CA PHE A 75 -10.00 -18.15 -15.48
C PHE A 75 -9.97 -18.16 -13.95
N GLU A 76 -8.79 -17.91 -13.40
CA GLU A 76 -8.60 -17.69 -11.97
C GLU A 76 -8.39 -16.20 -11.73
N TRP A 77 -9.10 -15.64 -10.76
CA TRP A 77 -8.95 -14.28 -10.30
C TRP A 77 -8.54 -14.27 -8.84
N SER A 78 -7.44 -13.59 -8.56
CA SER A 78 -6.90 -13.43 -7.22
C SER A 78 -6.82 -11.96 -6.87
N ILE A 79 -7.17 -11.61 -5.64
CA ILE A 79 -6.91 -10.29 -5.07
C ILE A 79 -6.04 -10.46 -3.83
N ILE A 80 -4.93 -9.73 -3.81
CA ILE A 80 -3.94 -9.73 -2.74
C ILE A 80 -3.81 -8.30 -2.24
N SER A 81 -4.08 -8.07 -0.96
CA SER A 81 -3.83 -6.77 -0.31
C SER A 81 -2.74 -6.91 0.74
N ARG A 82 -1.68 -6.11 0.63
CA ARG A 82 -0.52 -6.10 1.53
C ARG A 82 -0.47 -4.75 2.26
N ARG A 83 -0.41 -4.73 3.58
CA ARG A 83 -0.29 -3.49 4.36
C ARG A 83 1.13 -3.28 4.86
N SER A 84 1.75 -2.15 4.55
CA SER A 84 3.10 -1.79 5.00
C SER A 84 3.19 -1.61 6.53
N CYS A 85 4.34 -1.99 7.13
CA CYS A 85 4.63 -1.76 8.55
C CYS A 85 5.49 -0.52 8.83
N PHE A 86 6.18 0.07 7.84
CA PHE A 86 7.14 1.17 8.02
C PHE A 86 6.60 2.32 8.88
N ARG A 87 5.34 2.68 8.64
CA ARG A 87 4.60 3.69 9.42
C ARG A 87 3.22 3.17 9.79
N ALA A 88 3.18 1.98 10.40
CA ALA A 88 1.96 1.40 10.93
C ALA A 88 1.55 2.03 12.26
N GLY A 89 0.25 2.14 12.47
CA GLY A 89 -0.31 2.53 13.76
C GLY A 89 -1.79 2.89 13.65
N VAL A 90 -2.35 3.33 14.77
CA VAL A 90 -3.78 3.62 14.87
C VAL A 90 -4.13 4.83 14.01
N ARG A 91 -5.29 4.76 13.35
CA ARG A 91 -5.82 5.74 12.38
C ARG A 91 -5.70 7.21 12.83
N TYR A 92 -5.79 7.53 14.12
CA TYR A 92 -5.68 8.91 14.61
C TYR A 92 -4.29 9.29 15.13
N TYR A 93 -3.46 8.30 15.46
CA TYR A 93 -2.12 8.54 15.99
C TYR A 93 -1.06 8.62 14.89
N VAL A 94 -1.27 7.88 13.79
CA VAL A 94 -0.28 7.75 12.71
C VAL A 94 -0.89 8.21 11.39
N ARG A 95 -0.42 9.38 10.94
CA ARG A 95 -0.83 10.11 9.73
C ARG A 95 0.40 10.73 9.06
N GLY A 96 0.22 11.12 7.79
CA GLY A 96 1.27 11.74 7.01
C GLY A 96 2.40 10.79 6.66
N ILE A 97 3.58 11.35 6.41
CA ILE A 97 4.83 10.63 6.17
C ILE A 97 5.77 10.71 7.38
N ASP A 98 6.77 9.84 7.40
CA ASP A 98 7.97 9.99 8.22
C ASP A 98 9.09 10.72 7.46
N VAL A 99 10.27 10.80 8.08
CA VAL A 99 11.46 11.47 7.55
C VAL A 99 12.04 10.78 6.32
N ASP A 100 11.72 9.50 6.11
CA ASP A 100 12.18 8.70 4.99
C ASP A 100 11.17 8.72 3.82
N GLY A 101 10.00 9.36 4.00
CA GLY A 101 8.96 9.49 2.98
C GLY A 101 7.97 8.32 2.97
N HIS A 102 7.96 7.45 3.98
CA HIS A 102 6.99 6.37 4.06
C HIS A 102 5.64 6.90 4.55
N ALA A 103 4.62 6.74 3.71
CA ALA A 103 3.26 7.15 4.06
C ALA A 103 2.64 6.23 5.11
N ALA A 104 1.98 6.82 6.09
CA ALA A 104 1.25 6.08 7.11
C ALA A 104 0.13 5.23 6.50
N ASN A 105 -0.07 4.03 7.05
CA ASN A 105 -1.11 3.08 6.62
C ASN A 105 -1.11 2.81 5.11
N PHE A 106 0.08 2.71 4.52
CA PHE A 106 0.25 2.36 3.12
C PHE A 106 -0.20 0.91 2.86
N VAL A 107 -1.02 0.72 1.83
CA VAL A 107 -1.57 -0.57 1.41
C VAL A 107 -1.42 -0.71 -0.08
N GLU A 108 -1.05 -1.90 -0.52
CA GLU A 108 -0.92 -2.27 -1.92
C GLU A 108 -1.94 -3.37 -2.22
N THR A 109 -2.86 -3.11 -3.13
CA THR A 109 -3.83 -4.10 -3.60
C THR A 109 -3.50 -4.49 -5.02
N GLU A 110 -3.28 -5.78 -5.23
CA GLU A 110 -2.96 -6.37 -6.52
C GLU A 110 -4.08 -7.33 -6.94
N GLN A 111 -4.54 -7.17 -8.18
CA GLN A 111 -5.47 -8.08 -8.82
C GLN A 111 -4.72 -8.88 -9.87
N ILE A 112 -4.80 -10.20 -9.78
CA ILE A 112 -4.13 -11.14 -10.68
C ILE A 112 -5.20 -11.94 -11.41
N VAL A 113 -5.09 -12.00 -12.73
CA VAL A 113 -5.91 -12.86 -13.58
C VAL A 113 -5.01 -13.88 -14.25
N GLN A 114 -5.34 -15.17 -14.11
CA GLN A 114 -4.66 -16.27 -14.76
C GLN A 114 -5.61 -16.98 -15.74
N TYR A 115 -5.20 -17.04 -17.01
CA TYR A 115 -5.97 -17.68 -18.07
C TYR A 115 -5.03 -18.31 -19.10
N GLY A 116 -5.23 -19.60 -19.42
CA GLY A 116 -4.49 -20.29 -20.48
C GLY A 116 -2.96 -20.22 -20.33
N GLY A 117 -2.45 -20.35 -19.10
CA GLY A 117 -1.01 -20.25 -18.81
C GLY A 117 -0.44 -18.82 -18.81
N SER A 118 -1.22 -17.83 -19.22
CA SER A 118 -0.88 -16.41 -19.12
C SER A 118 -1.35 -15.83 -17.79
N LYS A 119 -0.55 -14.93 -17.21
CA LYS A 119 -0.91 -14.14 -16.04
C LYS A 119 -0.90 -12.65 -16.39
N ALA A 120 -1.84 -11.91 -15.81
CA ALA A 120 -1.87 -10.46 -15.81
C ALA A 120 -1.99 -9.96 -14.36
N SER A 121 -1.28 -8.89 -14.03
CA SER A 121 -1.34 -8.23 -12.72
C SER A 121 -1.68 -6.76 -12.88
N PHE A 122 -2.50 -6.25 -11.97
CA PHE A 122 -2.85 -4.84 -11.85
C PHE A 122 -2.72 -4.40 -10.39
N VAL A 123 -1.91 -3.36 -10.14
CA VAL A 123 -1.60 -2.89 -8.78
C VAL A 123 -2.18 -1.50 -8.56
N GLN A 124 -2.84 -1.33 -7.42
CA GLN A 124 -3.29 -0.06 -6.88
C GLN A 124 -2.69 0.12 -5.49
N THR A 125 -2.25 1.33 -5.15
CA THR A 125 -1.77 1.63 -3.80
C THR A 125 -2.62 2.69 -3.14
N ARG A 126 -2.67 2.67 -1.81
CA ARG A 126 -3.43 3.60 -0.99
C ARG A 126 -2.61 4.00 0.21
N GLY A 127 -2.60 5.28 0.56
CA GLY A 127 -1.84 5.76 1.72
C GLY A 127 -2.41 7.04 2.31
N SER A 128 -1.82 7.44 3.44
CA SER A 128 -2.02 8.79 3.99
C SER A 128 -1.46 9.85 3.04
N ILE A 129 -2.00 11.06 3.09
CA ILE A 129 -1.54 12.16 2.24
C ILE A 129 -0.06 12.48 2.59
N PRO A 130 0.85 12.51 1.60
CA PRO A 130 2.29 12.39 1.84
C PRO A 130 3.00 13.68 2.29
N PHE A 131 2.60 14.24 3.43
CA PHE A 131 3.31 15.33 4.11
C PHE A 131 3.22 15.19 5.63
N PHE A 132 3.97 15.99 6.39
CA PHE A 132 3.95 15.93 7.86
C PHE A 132 2.67 16.53 8.45
N TRP A 133 1.72 15.67 8.83
CA TRP A 133 0.50 16.09 9.52
C TRP A 133 0.03 15.08 10.54
N SER A 134 -0.80 15.54 11.47
CA SER A 134 -1.38 14.71 12.52
C SER A 134 -2.84 15.07 12.75
N GLN A 135 -3.59 14.13 13.33
CA GLN A 135 -4.99 14.32 13.69
C GLN A 135 -5.25 13.63 15.02
N ARG A 136 -4.57 14.11 16.06
CA ARG A 136 -4.59 13.48 17.38
C ARG A 136 -6.01 13.48 17.95
N PRO A 137 -6.44 12.38 18.61
CA PRO A 137 -7.73 12.32 19.28
C PRO A 137 -7.90 13.48 20.28
N ASN A 138 -9.10 14.06 20.32
CA ASN A 138 -9.51 15.00 21.36
C ASN A 138 -10.99 14.73 21.69
N LEU A 139 -11.59 15.52 22.59
CA LEU A 139 -13.00 15.36 22.99
C LEU A 139 -14.01 15.58 21.84
N LYS A 140 -13.56 16.04 20.66
CA LYS A 140 -14.44 16.23 19.50
C LYS A 140 -14.54 14.94 18.70
N TYR A 141 -15.75 14.67 18.20
CA TYR A 141 -16.01 13.51 17.33
C TYR A 141 -15.09 13.43 16.10
N LYS A 142 -14.70 14.58 15.52
CA LYS A 142 -13.73 14.69 14.43
C LYS A 142 -12.69 15.77 14.73
N PRO A 143 -11.53 15.42 15.29
CA PRO A 143 -10.46 16.39 15.54
C PRO A 143 -10.01 17.06 14.24
N LYS A 144 -9.70 18.36 14.29
CA LYS A 144 -9.16 19.09 13.13
C LYS A 144 -7.75 18.56 12.81
N PRO A 145 -7.42 18.26 11.55
CA PRO A 145 -6.05 17.96 11.15
C PRO A 145 -5.12 19.13 11.43
N GLN A 146 -3.89 18.84 11.83
CA GLN A 146 -2.84 19.80 12.07
C GLN A 146 -1.64 19.47 11.19
N ILE A 147 -1.28 20.43 10.33
CA ILE A 147 -0.08 20.36 9.50
C ILE A 147 1.10 20.78 10.40
N SER A 148 2.16 19.98 10.39
CA SER A 148 3.38 20.32 11.12
C SER A 148 3.98 21.61 10.55
N LYS A 149 4.56 22.47 11.38
CA LYS A 149 5.30 23.66 10.91
C LYS A 149 6.81 23.43 10.82
N ALA A 150 7.29 22.36 11.43
CA ALA A 150 8.72 22.08 11.59
C ALA A 150 9.28 21.13 10.53
N GLY A 151 8.43 20.46 9.75
CA GLY A 151 8.86 19.46 8.77
C GLY A 151 9.18 20.09 7.41
N ASN A 152 10.22 19.59 6.74
CA ASN A 152 10.45 19.92 5.34
C ASN A 152 9.48 19.10 4.45
N HIS A 153 8.27 19.61 4.28
CA HIS A 153 7.20 18.91 3.55
C HIS A 153 7.59 18.55 2.12
N LEU A 154 8.29 19.45 1.42
CA LEU A 154 8.69 19.25 0.03
C LEU A 154 9.69 18.10 -0.12
N ASP A 155 10.71 18.03 0.74
CA ASP A 155 11.69 16.93 0.72
C ASP A 155 11.02 15.59 1.00
N GLY A 156 10.18 15.51 2.04
CA GLY A 156 9.46 14.28 2.35
C GLY A 156 8.49 13.85 1.24
N LEU A 157 7.81 14.81 0.60
CA LEU A 157 6.90 14.58 -0.52
C LEU A 157 7.67 14.09 -1.76
N GLN A 158 8.81 14.70 -2.07
CA GLN A 158 9.70 14.32 -3.16
C GLN A 158 10.20 12.88 -2.96
N ARG A 159 10.77 12.56 -1.79
CA ARG A 159 11.22 11.20 -1.46
C ARG A 159 10.11 10.17 -1.58
N HIS A 160 8.90 10.51 -1.11
CA HIS A 160 7.74 9.65 -1.25
C HIS A 160 7.47 9.33 -2.72
N PHE A 161 7.33 10.35 -3.56
CA PHE A 161 7.01 10.15 -4.97
C PHE A 161 8.15 9.51 -5.77
N ASP A 162 9.41 9.82 -5.46
CA ASP A 162 10.57 9.17 -6.07
C ASP A 162 10.55 7.66 -5.79
N SER A 163 10.24 7.27 -4.54
CA SER A 163 10.08 5.85 -4.19
C SER A 163 8.91 5.20 -4.94
N GLN A 164 7.79 5.90 -5.10
CA GLN A 164 6.63 5.37 -5.83
C GLN A 164 6.94 5.22 -7.32
N VAL A 165 7.61 6.21 -7.93
CA VAL A 165 7.98 6.17 -9.35
C VAL A 165 9.01 5.08 -9.62
N LEU A 166 9.95 4.88 -8.71
CA LEU A 166 10.92 3.79 -8.82
C LEU A 166 10.25 2.41 -8.77
N LEU A 167 9.30 2.21 -7.87
CA LEU A 167 8.64 0.91 -7.65
C LEU A 167 7.55 0.59 -8.67
N TYR A 168 6.80 1.59 -9.12
CA TYR A 168 5.56 1.41 -9.89
C TYR A 168 5.58 2.09 -11.27
N GLY A 169 6.53 2.98 -11.49
CA GLY A 169 6.62 3.79 -12.70
C GLY A 169 5.71 5.01 -12.65
N ARG A 170 4.99 5.27 -13.74
CA ARG A 170 4.14 6.46 -13.86
C ARG A 170 2.98 6.38 -12.86
N GLN A 171 2.88 7.38 -11.99
CA GLN A 171 1.85 7.48 -10.98
C GLN A 171 0.70 8.38 -11.45
N VAL A 172 -0.53 7.88 -11.30
CA VAL A 172 -1.74 8.70 -11.31
C VAL A 172 -2.24 8.81 -9.89
N VAL A 173 -2.33 10.04 -9.39
CA VAL A 173 -2.78 10.30 -8.02
C VAL A 173 -4.24 10.70 -8.04
N LEU A 174 -5.05 10.00 -7.25
CA LEU A 174 -6.46 10.32 -7.04
C LEU A 174 -6.66 10.81 -5.62
N ASN A 175 -7.02 12.07 -5.47
CA ASN A 175 -7.34 12.69 -4.20
C ASN A 175 -8.86 12.81 -4.02
N LEU A 176 -9.40 12.11 -3.02
CA LEU A 176 -10.85 12.12 -2.72
C LEU A 176 -11.18 12.93 -1.45
N VAL A 177 -10.37 13.92 -1.08
CA VAL A 177 -10.65 14.75 0.10
C VAL A 177 -11.99 15.47 -0.07
N ARG A 178 -12.94 15.18 0.83
CA ARG A 178 -14.22 15.90 0.90
C ARG A 178 -13.97 17.40 1.12
N CYS A 179 -14.63 18.24 0.32
CA CYS A 179 -14.78 19.68 0.58
C CYS A 179 -15.68 19.92 1.80
N SER A 180 -15.24 19.50 2.98
CA SER A 180 -15.73 20.00 4.25
C SER A 180 -14.69 20.94 4.84
N GLU A 181 -15.13 21.95 5.59
CA GLU A 181 -14.23 22.95 6.21
C GLU A 181 -13.07 22.33 7.01
N LEU A 182 -13.28 21.12 7.54
CA LEU A 182 -12.30 20.42 8.39
C LEU A 182 -11.13 19.79 7.62
N GLN A 183 -11.28 19.50 6.32
CA GLN A 183 -10.26 18.80 5.52
C GLN A 183 -9.73 19.65 4.36
N LEU A 184 -10.39 20.77 4.08
CA LEU A 184 -10.02 21.70 3.01
C LEU A 184 -8.58 22.20 3.15
N SER A 185 -8.12 22.47 4.37
CA SER A 185 -6.74 22.91 4.61
C SER A 185 -5.68 21.89 4.18
N LEU A 186 -5.93 20.58 4.40
CA LEU A 186 -5.04 19.52 3.93
C LEU A 186 -5.03 19.43 2.41
N TYR A 187 -6.20 19.55 1.78
CA TYR A 187 -6.33 19.52 0.32
C TYR A 187 -5.58 20.68 -0.34
N ILE A 188 -5.82 21.91 0.13
CA ILE A 188 -5.15 23.10 -0.41
C ILE A 188 -3.64 22.98 -0.24
N PHE A 189 -3.18 22.59 0.95
CA PHE A 189 -1.75 22.43 1.22
C PHE A 189 -1.12 21.36 0.33
N TYR A 190 -1.78 20.19 0.18
CA TYR A 190 -1.32 19.14 -0.70
C TYR A 190 -1.17 19.63 -2.14
N ARG A 191 -2.18 20.30 -2.66
CA ARG A 191 -2.20 20.86 -4.02
C ARG A 191 -1.06 21.85 -4.24
N MET A 192 -0.82 22.73 -3.27
CA MET A 192 0.28 23.69 -3.33
C MET A 192 1.64 22.99 -3.37
N GLU A 193 1.86 21.97 -2.53
CA GLU A 193 3.14 21.26 -2.50
C GLU A 193 3.35 20.40 -3.76
N VAL A 194 2.31 19.76 -4.30
CA VAL A 194 2.41 19.00 -5.56
C VAL A 194 2.74 19.91 -6.74
N GLN A 195 2.17 21.13 -6.81
CA GLN A 195 2.51 22.10 -7.85
C GLN A 195 3.98 22.56 -7.80
N ARG A 196 4.63 22.43 -6.65
CA ARG A 196 6.04 22.76 -6.46
C ARG A 196 6.99 21.62 -6.85
N LEU A 197 6.48 20.40 -6.98
CA LEU A 197 7.28 19.27 -7.45
C LEU A 197 7.55 19.40 -8.95
N THR A 198 8.78 19.17 -9.35
CA THR A 198 9.17 19.05 -10.75
C THR A 198 9.29 17.57 -11.11
N GLY A 199 8.34 16.99 -11.83
CA GLY A 199 8.39 15.57 -12.20
C GLY A 199 7.20 15.04 -13.01
N PRO A 200 7.26 13.80 -13.52
CA PRO A 200 6.24 13.19 -14.37
C PRO A 200 5.01 12.68 -13.58
N LEU A 201 4.43 13.54 -12.75
CA LEU A 201 3.22 13.25 -11.98
C LEU A 201 1.98 13.74 -12.73
N HIS A 202 0.98 12.87 -12.88
CA HIS A 202 -0.35 13.27 -13.31
C HIS A 202 -1.29 13.23 -12.11
N ASP A 203 -1.57 14.40 -11.55
CA ASP A 203 -2.52 14.58 -10.46
C ASP A 203 -3.91 14.85 -11.04
N LEU A 204 -4.89 14.01 -10.72
CA LEU A 204 -6.27 14.15 -11.17
C LEU A 204 -7.18 14.39 -9.96
N ASP A 205 -7.68 15.61 -9.86
CA ASP A 205 -8.75 15.93 -8.92
C ASP A 205 -10.09 15.51 -9.50
N LEU A 206 -10.74 14.56 -8.83
CA LEU A 206 -12.10 14.13 -9.18
C LEU A 206 -13.07 14.59 -8.09
N PRO A 207 -14.13 15.34 -8.42
CA PRO A 207 -15.17 15.68 -7.46
C PRO A 207 -15.96 14.42 -7.10
N PHE A 208 -15.82 13.87 -5.89
CA PHE A 208 -16.62 12.71 -5.45
C PHE A 208 -17.06 12.78 -3.98
N GLN A 209 -18.27 12.28 -3.70
CA GLN A 209 -19.09 12.62 -2.54
C GLN A 209 -18.93 11.74 -1.27
N SER A 210 -18.02 10.76 -1.18
CA SER A 210 -18.16 9.78 -0.08
C SER A 210 -16.92 9.02 0.44
N ILE A 211 -15.69 9.54 0.35
CA ILE A 211 -14.54 8.89 1.05
C ILE A 211 -13.67 9.91 1.79
N LEU A 212 -13.22 9.55 3.00
CA LEU A 212 -12.44 10.41 3.88
C LEU A 212 -10.93 10.07 3.77
N GLY A 213 -10.14 10.98 3.20
CA GLY A 213 -8.69 11.12 3.47
C GLY A 213 -7.79 10.00 2.96
N CYS A 214 -8.00 9.51 1.74
CA CYS A 214 -7.12 8.51 1.13
C CYS A 214 -6.74 8.97 -0.27
N LEU A 215 -5.43 8.95 -0.56
CA LEU A 215 -4.94 8.96 -1.94
C LEU A 215 -4.98 7.53 -2.46
N CYS A 216 -5.54 7.34 -3.64
CA CYS A 216 -5.37 6.11 -4.42
C CYS A 216 -4.35 6.41 -5.52
N PHE A 217 -3.30 5.60 -5.61
CA PHE A 217 -2.34 5.67 -6.69
C PHE A 217 -2.61 4.50 -7.63
N MET A 218 -2.79 4.81 -8.91
CA MET A 218 -2.98 3.80 -9.94
C MET A 218 -1.71 3.71 -10.79
N SER A 219 -1.13 2.52 -10.87
CA SER A 219 -0.07 2.17 -11.81
C SER A 219 -0.51 0.95 -12.62
N GLY A 220 -1.00 1.16 -13.84
CA GLY A 220 -1.39 0.07 -14.73
C GLY A 220 -0.31 -0.21 -15.76
N ARG A 221 0.47 -1.28 -15.59
CA ARG A 221 1.16 -1.94 -16.71
C ARG A 221 0.71 -3.40 -16.76
N PRO A 222 -0.06 -3.83 -17.77
CA PRO A 222 -0.39 -5.24 -17.94
C PRO A 222 0.86 -6.00 -18.34
N ILE A 223 1.38 -6.84 -17.45
CA ILE A 223 2.48 -7.76 -17.75
C ILE A 223 1.88 -9.07 -18.24
N ARG A 224 2.34 -9.57 -19.39
CA ARG A 224 2.02 -10.90 -19.90
C ARG A 224 3.26 -11.77 -19.79
N HIS A 225 3.32 -12.64 -18.78
CA HIS A 225 4.33 -13.70 -18.73
C HIS A 225 3.68 -15.08 -18.86
N PRO A 226 4.28 -16.01 -19.62
CA PRO A 226 3.92 -17.43 -19.56
C PRO A 226 4.41 -18.02 -18.24
N PHE A 227 3.53 -18.66 -17.47
CA PHE A 227 3.86 -19.23 -16.15
C PHE A 227 3.75 -20.76 -16.14
N LYS A 228 4.76 -21.44 -15.56
CA LYS A 228 4.73 -22.87 -15.20
C LYS A 228 4.41 -23.00 -13.69
N PRO A 229 3.40 -23.78 -13.27
CA PRO A 229 3.02 -23.86 -11.87
C PRO A 229 3.78 -24.95 -11.08
N PRO A 230 4.19 -24.70 -9.83
CA PRO A 230 4.37 -25.75 -8.81
C PRO A 230 3.22 -25.72 -7.79
N GLY A 231 2.71 -26.92 -7.48
CA GLY A 231 1.45 -27.16 -6.77
C GLY A 231 1.37 -26.69 -5.32
N LEU A 232 0.19 -26.20 -4.93
CA LEU A 232 -0.22 -25.99 -3.55
C LEU A 232 -0.61 -27.34 -2.89
N LYS A 233 -0.17 -27.57 -1.65
CA LYS A 233 -0.80 -28.52 -0.72
C LYS A 233 -1.41 -27.74 0.45
N ARG A 234 -2.60 -28.20 0.88
CA ARG A 234 -3.37 -27.68 2.02
C ARG A 234 -2.63 -27.85 3.34
#